data_AF-A0A969VMD5-F1
#
_entry.id   AF-A0A969VMD5-F1
#
_cell.length_a   1.000
_cell.length_b   1.000
_cell.length_c   1.000
_cell.angle_alpha   90.00
_cell.angle_beta   90.00
_cell.angle_gamma   90.00
#
_symmetry.space_group_name_H-M   'P 1'
#
loop_
_entity.id
_entity.type
_entity.pdbx_description
1 polymer ?
#
loop_
_entity_poly.entity_id
_entity_poly.type
_entity_poly.pdbx_seq_one_letter_code
_entity_poly.pdbx_strand_id
1 'polypeptide(L)'
;MHTFQVVETFTAAPVTLVSGISDLELVMHGGELRLYTATRAGGGVLALDIDGPMSVVDQELTAAGTTLPAPARLGVISVNGAAHLVVTGGNTGGVQAHALSAGGALTGGLQLPGSLTGTLSAQAVLQVGRPDLFLPPPAWGKARSTPMPWVPMAA
;
A
#
# COMPACT_ATOMS: atom_id res chain seq x y z
N MET A 1 9.30 -24.37 -22.25
CA MET A 1 8.67 -23.29 -23.06
C MET A 1 7.49 -22.79 -22.25
N HIS A 2 7.45 -21.50 -21.93
CA HIS A 2 6.35 -20.89 -21.18
C HIS A 2 5.48 -20.10 -22.16
N THR A 3 4.17 -20.31 -22.10
CA THR A 3 3.19 -19.54 -22.87
C THR A 3 2.58 -18.49 -21.97
N PHE A 4 2.58 -17.25 -22.43
CA PHE A 4 1.88 -16.15 -21.76
C PHE A 4 0.60 -15.86 -22.53
N GLN A 5 -0.49 -15.66 -21.80
CA GLN A 5 -1.78 -15.28 -22.36
C GLN A 5 -2.23 -13.98 -21.70
N VAL A 6 -2.60 -13.00 -22.53
CA VAL A 6 -3.33 -11.82 -22.05
C VAL A 6 -4.76 -12.26 -21.80
N VAL A 7 -5.21 -12.18 -20.55
CA VAL A 7 -6.58 -12.54 -20.16
C VAL A 7 -7.55 -11.43 -20.57
N GLU A 8 -7.22 -10.19 -20.25
CA GLU A 8 -8.06 -9.01 -20.54
C GLU A 8 -7.24 -7.71 -20.43
N THR A 9 -7.82 -6.58 -20.85
CA THR A 9 -7.23 -5.24 -20.72
C THR A 9 -8.20 -4.31 -20.01
N PHE A 10 -7.77 -3.81 -18.85
CA PHE A 10 -8.53 -2.87 -18.06
C PHE A 10 -8.52 -1.46 -18.68
N THR A 11 -9.69 -0.81 -18.79
CA THR A 11 -9.85 0.51 -19.45
C THR A 11 -10.62 1.55 -18.64
N ALA A 12 -11.09 1.21 -17.44
CA ALA A 12 -12.11 1.99 -16.72
C ALA A 12 -11.57 2.96 -15.65
N ALA A 13 -10.26 3.28 -15.62
CA ALA A 13 -9.70 4.26 -14.68
C ALA A 13 -8.98 5.42 -15.38
N PRO A 14 -8.88 6.59 -14.73
CA PRO A 14 -8.10 7.73 -15.20
C PRO A 14 -6.67 7.33 -15.61
N VAL A 15 -6.17 7.88 -16.71
CA VAL A 15 -4.81 7.59 -17.23
C VAL A 15 -3.72 7.86 -16.18
N THR A 16 -3.94 8.83 -15.29
CA THR A 16 -3.03 9.18 -14.19
C THR A 16 -2.90 8.09 -13.13
N LEU A 17 -3.85 7.14 -13.06
CA LEU A 17 -3.84 6.03 -12.11
C LEU A 17 -3.35 4.71 -12.73
N VAL A 18 -3.40 4.57 -14.06
CA VAL A 18 -2.99 3.34 -14.76
C VAL A 18 -1.69 3.48 -15.55
N SER A 19 -1.18 4.70 -15.71
CA SER A 19 0.10 4.97 -16.37
C SER A 19 1.20 5.27 -15.36
N GLY A 20 2.29 4.50 -15.41
CA GLY A 20 3.42 4.66 -14.50
C GLY A 20 3.19 4.05 -13.11
N ILE A 21 2.42 2.96 -13.04
CA ILE A 21 2.28 2.13 -11.84
C ILE A 21 3.67 1.71 -11.36
N SER A 22 3.97 1.99 -10.09
CA SER A 22 5.23 1.66 -9.44
C SER A 22 5.19 0.42 -8.58
N ASP A 23 3.99 -0.01 -8.17
CA ASP A 23 3.79 -1.20 -7.36
C ASP A 23 2.40 -1.81 -7.53
N LEU A 24 2.31 -3.11 -7.29
CA LEU A 24 1.09 -3.92 -7.39
C LEU A 24 1.00 -4.84 -6.18
N GLU A 25 -0.18 -4.94 -5.57
CA GLU A 25 -0.42 -5.82 -4.42
C GLU A 25 -1.74 -6.58 -4.60
N LEU A 26 -1.70 -7.89 -4.41
CA LEU A 26 -2.85 -8.79 -4.54
C LEU A 26 -3.39 -9.19 -3.18
N VAL A 27 -4.69 -9.05 -2.97
CA VAL A 27 -5.31 -9.28 -1.66
C VAL A 27 -6.63 -10.03 -1.80
N MET A 28 -6.80 -11.08 -0.99
CA MET A 28 -8.06 -11.82 -0.90
C MET A 28 -9.02 -11.13 0.06
N HIS A 29 -10.21 -10.79 -0.42
CA HIS A 29 -11.32 -10.24 0.35
C HIS A 29 -12.56 -11.12 0.20
N GLY A 30 -12.97 -11.80 1.28
CA GLY A 30 -14.19 -12.61 1.24
C GLY A 30 -14.20 -13.74 0.20
N GLY A 31 -13.02 -14.18 -0.27
CA GLY A 31 -12.89 -15.18 -1.33
C GLY A 31 -12.71 -14.61 -2.74
N GLU A 32 -12.76 -13.29 -2.89
CA GLU A 32 -12.51 -12.58 -4.15
C GLU A 32 -11.13 -11.91 -4.12
N LEU A 33 -10.42 -11.95 -5.24
CA LEU A 33 -9.13 -11.30 -5.41
C LEU A 33 -9.30 -9.84 -5.83
N ARG A 34 -8.61 -8.95 -5.12
CA ARG A 34 -8.46 -7.55 -5.46
C ARG A 34 -7.02 -7.24 -5.82
N LEU A 35 -6.84 -6.36 -6.80
CA LEU A 35 -5.55 -5.80 -7.17
C LEU A 35 -5.50 -4.34 -6.73
N TYR A 36 -4.52 -4.00 -5.91
CA TYR A 36 -4.20 -2.63 -5.57
C TYR A 36 -2.98 -2.19 -6.36
N THR A 37 -3.01 -0.95 -6.85
CA THR A 37 -1.88 -0.35 -7.55
C THR A 37 -1.49 0.95 -6.89
N ALA A 38 -0.20 1.24 -6.87
CA ALA A 38 0.32 2.57 -6.52
C ALA A 38 0.97 3.18 -7.76
N THR A 39 0.62 4.42 -8.05
CA THR A 39 1.17 5.17 -9.17
C THR A 39 2.03 6.32 -8.64
N ARG A 40 3.11 6.63 -9.37
CA ARG A 40 4.05 7.71 -9.05
C ARG A 40 3.36 9.07 -8.89
N ALA A 41 4.16 10.09 -8.55
CA ALA A 41 3.75 11.50 -8.44
C ALA A 41 2.66 11.94 -9.44
N GLY A 42 1.54 12.46 -8.92
CA GLY A 42 0.37 12.87 -9.71
C GLY A 42 -0.63 11.76 -10.03
N GLY A 43 -0.37 10.53 -9.58
CA GLY A 43 -1.30 9.40 -9.60
C GLY A 43 -2.01 9.21 -8.26
N GLY A 44 -1.83 8.04 -7.65
CA GLY A 44 -2.54 7.65 -6.44
C GLY A 44 -2.58 6.15 -6.22
N VAL A 45 -3.55 5.71 -5.42
CA VAL A 45 -3.86 4.31 -5.18
C VAL A 45 -5.14 3.95 -5.94
N LEU A 46 -5.15 2.79 -6.60
CA LEU A 46 -6.32 2.25 -7.27
C LEU A 46 -6.60 0.85 -6.71
N ALA A 47 -7.87 0.57 -6.40
CA ALA A 47 -8.37 -0.76 -6.05
C ALA A 47 -9.20 -1.30 -7.21
N LEU A 48 -8.85 -2.50 -7.68
CA LEU A 48 -9.48 -3.17 -8.80
C LEU A 48 -10.05 -4.51 -8.36
N ASP A 49 -11.25 -4.80 -8.83
CA ASP A 49 -11.72 -6.17 -8.91
C ASP A 49 -11.02 -6.83 -10.10
N ILE A 50 -10.43 -8.01 -9.90
CA ILE A 50 -9.79 -8.79 -10.98
C ILE A 50 -10.28 -10.24 -11.07
N ASP A 51 -11.14 -10.67 -10.14
CA ASP A 51 -11.84 -11.96 -10.20
C ASP A 51 -13.23 -11.83 -10.86
N GLY A 52 -13.79 -10.61 -10.86
CA GLY A 52 -15.03 -10.25 -11.56
C GLY A 52 -14.78 -9.55 -12.91
N PRO A 53 -15.58 -8.54 -13.28
CA PRO A 53 -15.56 -7.93 -14.63
C PRO A 53 -14.39 -6.95 -14.87
N MET A 54 -13.30 -7.06 -14.11
CA MET A 54 -12.18 -6.12 -14.14
C MET A 54 -12.61 -4.65 -14.02
N SER A 55 -13.12 -4.25 -12.85
CA SER A 55 -13.70 -2.93 -12.61
C SER A 55 -13.00 -2.15 -11.48
N VAL A 56 -13.14 -0.82 -11.48
CA VAL A 56 -12.69 0.00 -10.35
C VAL A 56 -13.58 -0.29 -9.16
N VAL A 57 -12.96 -0.71 -8.06
CA VAL A 57 -13.60 -0.80 -6.75
C VAL A 57 -13.51 0.54 -6.05
N ASP A 58 -12.32 1.15 -6.04
CA ASP A 58 -12.09 2.44 -5.40
C ASP A 58 -10.81 3.11 -5.90
N GLN A 59 -10.64 4.40 -5.62
CA GLN A 59 -9.45 5.16 -5.96
C GLN A 59 -9.19 6.30 -4.99
N GLU A 60 -7.92 6.53 -4.68
CA GLU A 60 -7.48 7.69 -3.93
C GLU A 60 -6.38 8.44 -4.69
N LEU A 61 -6.66 9.69 -5.06
CA LEU A 61 -5.72 10.54 -5.78
C LEU A 61 -4.72 11.15 -4.82
N THR A 62 -3.44 11.11 -5.19
CA THR A 62 -2.39 11.82 -4.49
C THR A 62 -2.14 13.17 -5.16
N ALA A 63 -2.22 14.25 -4.38
CA ALA A 63 -1.96 15.59 -4.87
C ALA A 63 -0.55 15.73 -5.50
N ALA A 64 -0.44 16.55 -6.53
CA ALA A 64 0.86 16.87 -7.11
C ALA A 64 1.75 17.57 -6.07
N GLY A 65 3.05 17.24 -6.06
CA GLY A 65 4.03 17.83 -5.13
C GLY A 65 4.02 17.23 -3.72
N THR A 66 3.11 16.31 -3.39
CA THR A 66 3.08 15.61 -2.08
C THR A 66 3.72 14.23 -2.11
N THR A 67 4.44 13.89 -3.18
CA THR A 67 5.10 12.59 -3.38
C THR A 67 6.61 12.75 -3.44
N LEU A 68 7.29 11.67 -3.09
CA LEU A 68 8.73 11.58 -3.24
C LEU A 68 9.11 11.34 -4.70
N PRO A 69 10.34 11.69 -5.11
CA PRO A 69 10.88 11.27 -6.39
C PRO A 69 11.18 9.76 -6.45
N ALA A 70 10.93 9.02 -5.37
CA ALA A 70 11.07 7.58 -5.30
C ALA A 70 9.72 6.88 -5.59
N PRO A 71 9.74 5.64 -6.15
CA PRO A 71 8.53 4.88 -6.42
C PRO A 71 7.72 4.65 -5.14
N ALA A 72 6.39 4.78 -5.23
CA ALA A 72 5.51 4.37 -4.14
C ALA A 72 5.54 2.85 -3.98
N ARG A 73 5.37 2.37 -2.74
CA ARG A 73 5.28 0.94 -2.42
C ARG A 73 4.03 0.62 -1.64
N LEU A 74 3.43 -0.51 -1.94
CA LEU A 74 2.27 -1.10 -1.28
C LEU A 74 2.68 -2.24 -0.35
N GLY A 75 1.75 -2.60 0.53
CA GLY A 75 1.86 -3.74 1.42
C GLY A 75 0.58 -3.88 2.23
N VAL A 76 0.28 -5.08 2.70
CA VAL A 76 -0.92 -5.32 3.53
C VAL A 76 -0.50 -5.77 4.91
N ILE A 77 -1.06 -5.12 5.92
CA ILE A 77 -0.93 -5.51 7.32
C ILE A 77 -2.30 -5.81 7.91
N SER A 78 -2.35 -6.63 8.95
CA SER A 78 -3.54 -6.81 9.78
C SER A 78 -3.36 -6.11 11.12
N VAL A 79 -4.27 -5.19 11.44
CA VAL A 79 -4.32 -4.51 12.74
C VAL A 79 -5.63 -4.92 13.41
N ASN A 80 -5.55 -5.60 14.55
CA ASN A 80 -6.72 -6.10 15.29
C ASN A 80 -7.68 -6.95 14.43
N GLY A 81 -7.12 -7.73 13.48
CA GLY A 81 -7.90 -8.55 12.55
C GLY A 81 -8.50 -7.79 11.36
N ALA A 82 -8.31 -6.49 11.26
CA ALA A 82 -8.70 -5.68 10.11
C ALA A 82 -7.51 -5.45 9.16
N ALA A 83 -7.70 -5.71 7.87
CA ALA A 83 -6.70 -5.48 6.85
C ALA A 83 -6.53 -3.99 6.56
N HIS A 84 -5.28 -3.55 6.43
CA HIS A 84 -4.92 -2.19 6.05
C HIS A 84 -3.88 -2.24 4.93
N LEU A 85 -4.10 -1.42 3.90
CA LEU A 85 -3.13 -1.19 2.84
C LEU A 85 -2.18 -0.08 3.26
N VAL A 86 -0.91 -0.41 3.46
CA VAL A 86 0.15 0.55 3.78
C VAL A 86 0.84 1.05 2.52
N VAL A 87 0.99 2.36 2.43
CA VAL A 87 1.51 3.08 1.28
C VAL A 87 2.70 3.94 1.70
N THR A 88 3.82 3.75 1.02
CA THR A 88 4.99 4.65 1.10
C THR A 88 5.14 5.44 -0.21
N GLY A 89 6.06 6.41 -0.24
CA GLY A 89 6.26 7.29 -1.39
C GLY A 89 5.59 8.65 -1.24
N GLY A 90 4.86 8.88 -0.14
CA GLY A 90 4.40 10.21 0.25
C GLY A 90 5.54 11.07 0.80
N ASN A 91 5.51 12.37 0.47
CA ASN A 91 6.29 13.41 1.12
C ASN A 91 5.59 13.94 2.39
N THR A 92 4.55 13.24 2.84
CA THR A 92 3.85 13.45 4.10
C THR A 92 4.56 12.68 5.22
N GLY A 93 4.30 13.03 6.48
CA GLY A 93 4.98 12.41 7.61
C GLY A 93 4.63 10.93 7.71
N GLY A 94 5.58 10.03 7.44
CA GLY A 94 5.48 8.60 7.76
C GLY A 94 4.63 7.75 6.83
N VAL A 95 4.35 6.52 7.27
CA VAL A 95 3.64 5.50 6.48
C VAL A 95 2.15 5.83 6.47
N GLN A 96 1.60 6.03 5.28
CA GLN A 96 0.16 6.16 5.09
C GLN A 96 -0.48 4.78 5.09
N ALA A 97 -1.69 4.67 5.61
CA ALA A 97 -2.47 3.44 5.58
C ALA A 97 -3.94 3.75 5.28
N HIS A 98 -4.56 2.88 4.51
CA HIS A 98 -6.01 2.85 4.29
C HIS A 98 -6.54 1.57 4.90
N ALA A 99 -7.55 1.67 5.78
CA ALA A 99 -8.29 0.49 6.18
C ALA A 99 -9.04 -0.07 4.96
N LEU A 100 -9.09 -1.38 4.82
CA LEU A 100 -9.79 -2.04 3.73
C LEU A 100 -11.18 -2.48 4.19
N SER A 101 -12.21 -2.05 3.47
CA SER A 101 -13.56 -2.55 3.72
C SER A 101 -13.69 -4.04 3.35
N ALA A 102 -14.79 -4.68 3.74
CA ALA A 102 -15.05 -6.08 3.38
C ALA A 102 -15.04 -6.34 1.86
N GLY A 103 -15.36 -5.33 1.04
CA GLY A 103 -15.32 -5.41 -0.42
C GLY A 103 -13.98 -5.03 -1.06
N GLY A 104 -13.00 -4.62 -0.25
CA GLY A 104 -11.69 -4.13 -0.72
C GLY A 104 -11.67 -2.65 -1.13
N ALA A 105 -12.66 -1.85 -0.70
CA ALA A 105 -12.61 -0.40 -0.89
C ALA A 105 -11.66 0.24 0.13
N LEU A 106 -11.07 1.38 -0.25
CA LEU A 106 -10.18 2.15 0.60
C LEU A 106 -11.02 2.97 1.58
N THR A 107 -10.72 2.86 2.88
CA THR A 107 -11.47 3.57 3.92
C THR A 107 -10.52 4.20 4.91
N GLY A 108 -10.85 5.39 5.41
CA GLY A 108 -10.14 6.05 6.51
C GLY A 108 -8.62 6.13 6.34
N GLY A 109 -8.14 7.16 5.64
CA GLY A 109 -6.70 7.45 5.59
C GLY A 109 -6.14 7.76 6.98
N LEU A 110 -5.10 7.05 7.38
CA LEU A 110 -4.46 7.22 8.69
C LEU A 110 -2.94 7.09 8.55
N GLN A 111 -2.18 7.80 9.37
CA GLN A 111 -0.74 7.56 9.48
C GLN A 111 -0.48 6.45 10.52
N LEU A 112 0.13 5.34 10.09
CA LEU A 112 0.31 4.16 10.93
C LEU A 112 0.92 4.53 12.30
N PRO A 113 0.26 4.23 13.44
CA PRO A 113 0.77 4.63 14.75
C PRO A 113 2.14 4.01 15.02
N GLY A 114 3.07 4.81 15.54
CA GLY A 114 4.44 4.36 15.78
C GLY A 114 5.31 4.24 14.52
N SER A 115 4.80 4.61 13.34
CA SER A 115 5.62 4.70 12.13
C SER A 115 6.75 5.73 12.27
N LEU A 116 7.83 5.51 11.52
CA LEU A 116 8.89 6.50 11.39
C LEU A 116 8.31 7.79 10.81
N THR A 117 8.71 8.92 11.38
CA THR A 117 8.36 10.23 10.83
C THR A 117 9.29 10.58 9.67
N GLY A 118 8.73 11.26 8.66
CA GLY A 118 9.47 11.70 7.49
C GLY A 118 9.22 10.84 6.25
N THR A 119 10.10 10.99 5.28
CA THR A 119 9.94 10.47 3.92
C THR A 119 10.40 9.00 3.84
N LEU A 120 9.50 8.12 3.43
CA LEU A 120 9.75 6.67 3.30
C LEU A 120 9.47 6.24 1.86
N SER A 121 10.40 5.49 1.27
CA SER A 121 10.36 5.09 -0.14
C SER A 121 10.48 3.58 -0.37
N ALA A 122 10.65 2.82 0.70
CA ALA A 122 10.65 1.36 0.66
C ALA A 122 9.92 0.85 1.89
N GLN A 123 9.54 -0.43 1.87
CA GLN A 123 9.03 -1.15 3.02
C GLN A 123 9.16 -2.65 2.76
N ALA A 124 9.13 -3.42 3.85
CA ALA A 124 8.81 -4.84 3.82
C ALA A 124 7.84 -5.14 4.96
N VAL A 125 6.82 -5.94 4.68
CA VAL A 125 5.89 -6.43 5.68
C VAL A 125 6.23 -7.88 6.00
N LEU A 126 6.32 -8.22 7.28
CA LEU A 126 6.53 -9.58 7.74
C LEU A 126 5.57 -9.90 8.88
N GLN A 127 4.75 -10.94 8.74
CA GLN A 127 3.97 -11.44 9.87
C GLN A 127 4.80 -12.43 10.69
N VAL A 128 5.05 -12.14 11.98
CA VAL A 128 5.82 -13.02 12.89
C VAL A 128 4.94 -13.47 14.05
N GLY A 129 4.20 -14.57 13.86
CA GLY A 129 3.23 -15.04 14.85
C GLY A 129 2.11 -14.02 15.07
N ARG A 130 1.56 -13.93 16.29
CA ARG A 130 0.86 -12.71 16.75
C ARG A 130 1.89 -11.87 17.51
N PRO A 131 2.25 -10.63 17.09
CA PRO A 131 1.62 -9.74 16.09
C PRO A 131 2.44 -9.53 14.79
N ASP A 132 1.85 -8.82 13.82
CA ASP A 132 2.48 -8.43 12.55
C ASP A 132 3.68 -7.47 12.76
N LEU A 133 4.78 -7.70 12.05
CA LEU A 133 6.00 -6.88 12.07
C LEU A 133 6.13 -6.05 10.78
N PHE A 134 6.10 -4.73 10.92
CA PHE A 134 6.38 -3.80 9.83
C PHE A 134 7.84 -3.33 9.88
N LEU A 135 8.62 -3.54 8.81
CA LEU A 135 10.01 -3.12 8.71
C LEU A 135 10.17 -2.03 7.64
N PRO A 136 10.19 -0.73 8.02
CA PRO A 136 10.57 0.33 7.11
C PRO A 136 12.09 0.30 6.85
N PRO A 137 12.57 0.80 5.70
CA PRO A 137 13.98 0.87 5.38
C PRO A 137 14.71 1.75 6.40
N PRO A 138 15.99 1.47 6.69
CA PRO A 138 16.80 2.36 7.50
C PRO A 138 16.93 3.71 6.78
N ALA A 139 16.65 4.81 7.49
CA ALA A 139 16.96 6.15 6.98
C ALA A 139 18.48 6.25 6.75
N TRP A 140 18.91 6.39 5.50
CA TRP A 140 20.31 6.66 5.18
C TRP A 140 20.67 8.04 5.74
N GLY A 141 21.43 8.09 6.83
CA GLY A 141 21.97 9.34 7.39
C GLY A 141 21.67 9.63 8.86
N LYS A 142 20.85 8.83 9.57
CA LYS A 142 20.76 8.92 11.04
C LYS A 142 21.40 7.68 11.67
N ALA A 143 22.50 7.90 12.39
CA ALA A 143 23.13 6.86 13.19
C ALA A 143 22.10 6.21 14.12
N ARG A 144 22.10 4.88 14.10
CA ARG A 144 21.35 4.01 15.02
C ARG A 144 21.83 4.32 16.45
N SER A 145 21.00 4.97 17.27
CA SER A 145 21.28 5.13 18.70
C SER A 145 20.14 4.66 19.61
N THR A 146 19.05 4.14 19.05
CA THR A 146 17.98 3.52 19.84
C THR A 146 17.57 2.20 19.20
N PRO A 147 17.58 1.07 19.94
CA PRO A 147 16.83 -0.10 19.52
C PRO A 147 15.36 0.33 19.37
N MET A 148 14.69 -0.15 18.32
CA MET A 148 13.27 0.12 18.14
C MET A 148 12.53 -0.29 19.42
N PRO A 149 11.70 0.59 20.02
CA PRO A 149 10.87 0.15 21.14
C PRO A 149 9.96 -0.96 20.62
N TRP A 150 10.01 -2.09 21.31
CA TRP A 150 9.05 -3.18 21.15
C TRP A 150 7.66 -2.58 21.39
N VAL A 151 6.83 -2.49 20.34
CA VAL A 151 5.42 -2.09 20.49
C VAL A 151 4.58 -3.36 20.35
N PRO A 152 4.24 -4.04 21.45
CA PRO A 152 3.17 -5.02 21.40
C PRO A 152 1.88 -4.26 21.11
N MET A 153 1.27 -4.52 19.95
CA MET A 153 -0.12 -4.11 19.73
C MET A 153 -0.99 -4.94 20.69
N ALA A 154 -1.55 -4.26 21.69
CA ALA A 154 -2.33 -4.88 22.75
C ALA A 154 -3.56 -5.61 22.18
N ALA A 155 -3.89 -6.74 22.81
CA ALA A 155 -4.97 -7.66 22.48
C ALA A 155 -6.38 -7.06 22.62
#